data_AF-A0A535C5K0-F1
#
_entry.id   AF-A0A535C5K0-F1
#
_cell.length_a   1.000
_cell.length_b   1.000
_cell.length_c   1.000
_cell.angle_alpha   90.00
_cell.angle_beta   90.00
_cell.angle_gamma   90.00
#
_symmetry.space_group_name_H-M   'P 1'
#
loop_
_entity.id
_entity.type
_entity.pdbx_description
1 polymer ?
#
loop_
_entity_poly.entity_id
_entity_poly.type
_entity_poly.pdbx_seq_one_letter_code
_entity_poly.pdbx_strand_id
1 'polypeptide(L)'
;MRTLATQVKLRRLIRAFAEARNRIASEPIDRRVVGSMVDRLLELSGDLRETWRRESRLRPLEAPLERYVRESLRSTELAIAGLQQAGADLELLRGDFEAAALPLEVFLRGLDAEPALQRSA
;
A
#
# COMPACT_ATOMS: atom_id res chain seq x y z
N MET A 1 -1.29 17.40 -10.18
CA MET A 1 -0.91 15.98 -10.03
C MET A 1 -2.18 15.21 -9.68
N ARG A 2 -2.45 14.13 -10.41
CA ARG A 2 -3.62 13.25 -10.33
C ARG A 2 -3.60 12.31 -9.12
N THR A 3 -2.42 11.87 -8.66
CA THR A 3 -2.33 10.81 -7.63
C THR A 3 -1.39 11.13 -6.46
N LEU A 4 -1.01 12.40 -6.29
CA LEU A 4 0.03 12.79 -5.33
C LEU A 4 -0.30 12.40 -3.89
N ALA A 5 -1.56 12.57 -3.44
CA ALA A 5 -1.93 12.24 -2.07
C ALA A 5 -1.89 10.72 -1.85
N THR A 6 -2.39 9.93 -2.82
CA THR A 6 -2.28 8.46 -2.79
C THR A 6 -0.82 8.02 -2.76
N GLN A 7 0.06 8.59 -3.59
CA GLN A 7 1.48 8.24 -3.60
C GLN A 7 2.18 8.52 -2.26
N VAL A 8 1.91 9.66 -1.63
CA VAL A 8 2.49 10.01 -0.33
C VAL A 8 2.04 9.02 0.74
N LYS A 9 0.74 8.68 0.77
CA LYS A 9 0.19 7.70 1.72
C LYS A 9 0.73 6.28 1.47
N LEU A 10 0.88 5.87 0.21
CA LEU A 10 1.48 4.57 -0.14
C LEU A 10 2.93 4.48 0.34
N ARG A 11 3.75 5.51 0.12
CA ARG A 11 5.12 5.57 0.66
C ARG A 11 5.16 5.45 2.18
N ARG A 12 4.24 6.13 2.86
CA ARG A 12 4.12 6.05 4.32
C ARG A 12 3.78 4.63 4.76
N LEU A 13 2.85 3.96 4.06
CA LEU A 13 2.47 2.59 4.35
C LEU A 13 3.63 1.61 4.14
N ILE A 14 4.37 1.74 3.02
CA ILE A 14 5.55 0.90 2.73
C ILE A 14 6.60 1.01 3.85
N ARG A 15 6.92 2.23 4.29
CA ARG A 15 7.87 2.46 5.39
C ARG A 15 7.37 1.86 6.71
N ALA A 16 6.11 2.14 7.07
CA ALA A 16 5.51 1.63 8.30
C ALA A 16 5.47 0.09 8.34
N PHE A 17 5.18 -0.56 7.20
CA PHE A 17 5.18 -2.02 7.11
C PHE A 17 6.59 -2.60 7.34
N ALA A 18 7.62 -2.04 6.70
CA ALA A 18 9.00 -2.47 6.90
C ALA A 18 9.44 -2.32 8.36
N GLU A 19 9.08 -1.21 9.01
CA GLU A 19 9.36 -0.98 10.44
C GLU A 19 8.64 -1.98 11.35
N ALA A 20 7.34 -2.22 11.12
CA ALA A 20 6.55 -3.18 11.90
C ALA A 20 7.09 -4.60 11.77
N ARG A 21 7.39 -5.05 10.54
CA ARG A 21 7.98 -6.38 10.29
C ARG A 21 9.31 -6.54 11.01
N ASN A 22 10.20 -5.55 10.92
CA ASN A 22 11.50 -5.61 11.58
C ASN A 22 11.35 -5.75 13.10
N ARG A 23 10.41 -5.03 13.73
CA ARG A 23 10.11 -5.17 15.15
C ARG A 23 9.58 -6.56 15.49
N ILE A 24 8.59 -7.05 14.74
CA ILE A 24 8.00 -8.39 14.93
C ILE A 24 9.06 -9.49 14.83
N ALA A 25 10.02 -9.35 13.92
CA ALA A 25 11.09 -10.32 13.73
C ALA A 25 12.20 -10.25 14.80
N SER A 26 12.47 -9.07 15.38
CA SER A 26 13.63 -8.86 16.25
C SER A 26 13.38 -9.16 17.73
N GLU A 27 12.14 -9.18 18.18
CA GLU A 27 11.80 -9.26 19.61
C GLU A 27 10.80 -10.41 19.88
N PRO A 28 10.88 -11.09 21.05
CA PRO A 28 9.77 -11.88 21.55
C PRO A 28 8.62 -10.92 21.92
N ILE A 29 7.87 -10.48 20.91
CA ILE A 29 6.81 -9.48 21.04
C ILE A 29 5.54 -10.12 21.59
N ASP A 30 4.93 -9.47 22.60
CA ASP A 30 3.57 -9.80 23.06
C ASP A 30 2.59 -9.66 21.89
N ARG A 31 1.73 -10.67 21.66
CA ARG A 31 0.68 -10.62 20.63
C ARG A 31 -0.18 -9.36 20.67
N ARG A 32 -0.37 -8.75 21.85
CA ARG A 32 -1.08 -7.46 21.97
C ARG A 32 -0.38 -6.32 21.25
N VAL A 33 0.95 -6.31 21.28
CA VAL A 33 1.79 -5.32 20.60
C VAL A 33 1.81 -5.57 19.09
N VAL A 34 1.85 -6.84 18.64
CA VAL A 34 1.67 -7.16 17.22
C VAL A 34 0.30 -6.69 16.72
N GLY A 35 -0.76 -6.94 17.50
CA GLY A 35 -2.11 -6.49 17.17
C GLY A 35 -2.20 -4.99 16.96
N SER A 36 -1.66 -4.18 17.88
CA SER A 36 -1.70 -2.71 17.73
C SER A 36 -0.87 -2.19 16.55
N MET A 37 0.24 -2.85 16.20
CA MET A 37 1.00 -2.53 14.98
C MET A 37 0.19 -2.83 13.72
N VAL A 38 -0.48 -3.99 13.68
CA VAL A 38 -1.33 -4.39 12.55
C VAL A 38 -2.52 -3.45 12.41
N ASP A 39 -3.20 -3.10 13.50
CA ASP A 39 -4.31 -2.14 13.50
C ASP A 39 -3.88 -0.80 12.90
N ARG A 40 -2.69 -0.31 13.28
CA ARG A 40 -2.14 0.94 12.73
C ARG A 40 -1.84 0.84 11.23
N LEU A 41 -1.32 -0.29 10.76
CA LEU A 41 -1.07 -0.51 9.33
C LEU A 41 -2.38 -0.60 8.54
N LEU A 42 -3.41 -1.25 9.09
CA LEU A 42 -4.73 -1.34 8.48
C LEU A 42 -5.42 0.03 8.41
N GLU A 43 -5.27 0.87 9.45
CA GLU A 43 -5.73 2.26 9.41
C GLU A 43 -5.07 3.05 8.28
N LEU A 44 -3.74 2.95 8.14
CA LEU A 44 -3.00 3.60 7.05
C LEU A 44 -3.42 3.08 5.66
N SER A 45 -3.72 1.78 5.54
CA SER A 45 -4.24 1.17 4.31
C SER A 45 -5.66 1.67 3.99
N GLY A 46 -6.54 1.78 4.99
CA GLY A 46 -7.88 2.35 4.83
C GLY A 46 -7.85 3.79 4.35
N ASP A 47 -7.00 4.61 4.98
CA ASP A 47 -6.71 5.98 4.61
C ASP A 47 -6.23 6.13 3.15
N LEU A 48 -5.35 5.22 2.73
CA LEU A 48 -4.84 5.16 1.36
C LEU A 48 -5.96 4.81 0.37
N ARG A 49 -6.77 3.79 0.68
CA ARG A 49 -7.90 3.36 -0.16
C ARG A 49 -8.95 4.47 -0.31
N GLU A 50 -9.25 5.20 0.77
CA GLU A 50 -10.18 6.32 0.71
C GLU A 50 -9.63 7.46 -0.16
N THR A 51 -8.34 7.79 0.01
CA THR A 51 -7.68 8.82 -0.78
C THR A 51 -7.70 8.47 -2.26
N TRP A 52 -7.35 7.22 -2.60
CA TRP A 52 -7.44 6.72 -3.98
C TRP A 52 -8.87 6.85 -4.53
N ARG A 53 -9.88 6.43 -3.77
CA ARG A 53 -11.29 6.54 -4.19
C ARG A 53 -11.71 7.97 -4.48
N ARG A 54 -11.20 8.96 -3.73
CA ARG A 54 -11.47 10.38 -3.97
C ARG A 54 -10.78 10.87 -5.24
N GLU A 55 -9.49 10.56 -5.41
CA GLU A 55 -8.70 10.98 -6.58
C GLU A 55 -9.19 10.30 -7.88
N SER A 56 -9.54 9.00 -7.84
CA SER A 56 -10.01 8.24 -9.00
C SER A 56 -11.37 8.72 -9.51
N ARG A 57 -12.23 9.26 -8.65
CA ARG A 57 -13.49 9.89 -9.07
C ARG A 57 -13.29 11.18 -9.84
N LEU A 58 -12.29 11.98 -9.44
CA LEU A 58 -11.99 13.26 -10.10
C LEU A 58 -11.34 13.05 -11.47
N ARG A 59 -10.54 11.99 -11.60
CA ARG A 59 -9.98 11.56 -12.87
C ARG A 59 -10.07 10.03 -12.95
N PRO A 60 -11.10 9.50 -13.63
CA PRO A 60 -11.29 8.05 -13.81
C PRO A 60 -10.21 7.44 -14.70
N LEU A 61 -9.71 6.27 -14.32
CA LEU A 61 -8.86 5.45 -15.17
C LEU A 61 -9.70 4.52 -16.03
N GLU A 62 -9.10 3.96 -17.07
CA GLU A 62 -9.71 2.84 -17.79
C GLU A 62 -9.90 1.63 -16.87
N ALA A 63 -10.94 0.84 -17.12
CA ALA A 63 -11.36 -0.24 -16.23
C ALA A 63 -10.25 -1.28 -15.91
N PRO A 64 -9.34 -1.67 -16.83
CA PRO A 64 -8.22 -2.55 -16.50
C PRO A 64 -7.25 -1.92 -15.50
N LEU A 65 -6.95 -0.63 -15.64
CA LEU A 65 -6.03 0.10 -14.77
C LEU A 65 -6.64 0.36 -13.38
N GLU A 66 -7.92 0.70 -13.33
CA GLU A 66 -8.64 0.84 -12.06
C GLU A 66 -8.68 -0.49 -11.29
N ARG A 67 -8.90 -1.60 -12.01
CA ARG A 67 -8.86 -2.95 -11.43
C ARG A 67 -7.48 -3.27 -10.87
N TYR A 68 -6.42 -3.00 -11.62
CA TYR A 68 -5.04 -3.20 -11.16
C TYR A 68 -4.78 -2.47 -9.84
N VAL A 69 -5.10 -1.18 -9.74
CA VAL A 69 -4.90 -0.41 -8.50
C VAL A 69 -5.70 -1.01 -7.34
N ARG A 70 -6.97 -1.38 -7.57
CA ARG A 70 -7.82 -1.99 -6.55
C ARG A 70 -7.27 -3.33 -6.05
N GLU A 71 -6.78 -4.17 -6.96
CA GLU A 71 -6.21 -5.47 -6.63
C GLU A 71 -4.89 -5.33 -5.88
N SER A 72 -3.99 -4.42 -6.30
CA SER A 72 -2.76 -4.12 -5.58
C SER A 72 -3.06 -3.64 -4.14
N LEU A 73 -3.97 -2.68 -3.96
CA LEU A 73 -4.36 -2.20 -2.63
C LEU A 73 -4.93 -3.32 -1.74
N ARG A 74 -5.74 -4.21 -2.33
CA ARG A 74 -6.29 -5.36 -1.63
C ARG A 74 -5.20 -6.34 -1.21
N SER A 75 -4.26 -6.67 -2.09
CA SER A 75 -3.15 -7.58 -1.78
C SER A 75 -2.24 -7.02 -0.68
N THR A 76 -1.96 -5.71 -0.72
CA THR A 76 -1.23 -5.01 0.36
C THR A 76 -1.95 -5.16 1.71
N GLU A 77 -3.27 -4.97 1.74
CA GLU A 77 -4.09 -5.11 2.96
C GLU A 77 -4.11 -6.55 3.50
N LEU A 78 -4.20 -7.55 2.61
CA LEU A 78 -4.14 -8.96 3.00
C LEU A 78 -2.80 -9.33 3.63
N ALA A 79 -1.68 -8.87 3.05
CA ALA A 79 -0.36 -9.11 3.61
C ALA A 79 -0.19 -8.47 5.00
N ILE A 80 -0.74 -7.27 5.21
CA ILE A 80 -0.78 -6.61 6.53
C ILE A 80 -1.58 -7.45 7.53
N ALA A 81 -2.80 -7.88 7.16
CA ALA A 81 -3.64 -8.68 8.04
C ALA A 81 -3.02 -10.03 8.41
N GLY A 82 -2.19 -10.59 7.52
CA GLY A 82 -1.42 -11.81 7.76
C GLY A 82 -0.45 -11.72 8.93
N LEU A 83 0.09 -10.53 9.23
CA LEU A 83 1.07 -10.33 10.33
C LEU A 83 0.51 -10.67 11.71
N GLN A 84 -0.82 -10.63 11.89
CA GLN A 84 -1.48 -10.96 13.15
C GLN A 84 -1.59 -12.48 13.38
N GLN A 85 -1.42 -13.28 12.33
CA GLN A 85 -1.62 -14.73 12.41
C GLN A 85 -0.47 -15.41 13.15
N ALA A 86 -0.81 -16.27 14.11
CA ALA A 86 0.19 -17.04 14.84
C ALA A 86 0.91 -18.01 13.88
N GLY A 87 2.24 -17.96 13.85
CA GLY A 87 3.05 -18.79 12.94
C GLY A 87 3.08 -18.29 11.50
N ALA A 88 2.67 -17.05 11.24
CA ALA A 88 2.82 -16.44 9.92
C ALA A 88 4.27 -16.46 9.43
N ASP A 89 4.45 -16.81 8.16
CA ASP A 89 5.74 -16.66 7.48
C ASP A 89 5.95 -15.18 7.11
N LEU A 90 6.78 -14.50 7.90
CA LEU A 90 7.03 -13.06 7.75
C LEU A 90 7.76 -12.73 6.44
N GLU A 91 8.55 -13.65 5.89
CA GLU A 91 9.24 -13.44 4.62
C GLU A 91 8.29 -13.61 3.44
N LEU A 92 7.38 -14.57 3.51
CA LEU A 92 6.29 -14.69 2.54
C LEU A 92 5.41 -13.44 2.53
N LEU A 93 4.94 -12.99 3.70
CA LEU A 93 4.11 -11.79 3.81
C LEU A 93 4.84 -10.53 3.34
N ARG A 94 6.16 -10.43 3.57
CA ARG A 94 6.99 -9.38 3.00
C ARG A 94 6.97 -9.42 1.48
N GLY A 95 7.20 -10.60 0.90
CA GLY A 95 7.17 -10.79 -0.56
C GLY A 95 5.83 -10.37 -1.16
N ASP A 96 4.72 -10.83 -0.57
CA ASP A 96 3.37 -10.51 -1.02
C ASP A 96 3.08 -8.99 -0.94
N PHE A 97 3.48 -8.36 0.16
CA PHE A 97 3.33 -6.91 0.34
C PHE A 97 4.15 -6.13 -0.68
N GLU A 98 5.44 -6.43 -0.83
CA GLU A 98 6.37 -5.72 -1.71
C GLU A 98 5.98 -5.90 -3.18
N ALA A 99 5.56 -7.11 -3.58
CA ALA A 99 5.08 -7.42 -4.93
C ALA A 99 3.81 -6.64 -5.30
N ALA A 100 2.96 -6.29 -4.33
CA ALA A 100 1.77 -5.47 -4.56
C ALA A 100 2.07 -3.96 -4.49
N ALA A 101 2.82 -3.52 -3.48
CA ALA A 101 2.96 -2.10 -3.13
C ALA A 101 4.01 -1.37 -3.98
N LEU A 102 5.16 -1.99 -4.28
CA LEU A 102 6.25 -1.31 -5.01
C LEU A 102 5.90 -1.07 -6.49
N PRO A 103 5.33 -2.05 -7.24
CA PRO A 103 4.88 -1.79 -8.60
C PRO A 103 3.76 -0.75 -8.65
N LEU A 104 2.84 -0.77 -7.67
CA LEU A 104 1.78 0.25 -7.56
C LEU A 104 2.38 1.65 -7.37
N GLU A 105 3.43 1.79 -6.56
CA GLU A 105 4.10 3.08 -6.36
C GLU A 105 4.67 3.64 -7.67
N VAL A 106 5.33 2.79 -8.46
CA VAL A 106 5.88 3.17 -9.78
C VAL A 106 4.75 3.51 -10.76
N PHE A 107 3.70 2.70 -10.78
CA PHE A 107 2.54 2.91 -11.64
C PHE A 107 1.87 4.27 -11.38
N LEU A 108 1.58 4.59 -10.11
CA LEU A 108 0.97 5.87 -9.73
C LEU A 108 1.85 7.07 -10.13
N ARG A 109 3.18 6.96 -9.98
CA ARG A 109 4.11 7.98 -10.48
C ARG A 109 4.00 8.16 -12.00
N GLY A 110 3.86 7.08 -12.75
CA GLY A 110 3.68 7.11 -14.21
C GLY A 110 2.44 7.88 -14.65
N LEU A 111 1.31 7.71 -13.95
CA LEU A 111 0.06 8.44 -14.21
C LEU A 111 0.19 9.96 -14.03
N ASP A 112 1.16 10.40 -13.23
CA ASP A 112 1.45 11.81 -12.99
C ASP A 112 2.46 12.40 -13.99
N ALA A 113 3.20 11.56 -14.71
CA ALA A 113 4.17 11.97 -15.73
C ALA A 113 3.52 12.22 -17.12
N GLU A 114 2.47 11.46 -17.48
CA GLU A 114 1.71 11.62 -18.74
C GLU A 114 1.23 13.06 -19.05
N PRO A 115 0.69 13.85 -18.10
CA PRO A 115 0.23 15.21 -18.40
C PRO A 115 1.36 16.23 -18.64
N ALA A 116 2.64 15.87 -18.45
CA ALA A 116 3.77 16.74 -18.79
C ALA A 116 4.12 16.64 -20.29
N LEU A 117 4.03 15.45 -20.88
CA LEU A 117 4.41 15.21 -22.27
C LEU A 117 3.41 15.81 -23.27
N GLN A 118 2.11 15.82 -22.94
CA GLN A 118 1.07 16.41 -23.81
C GLN A 118 1.06 17.94 -23.84
N ARG A 119 1.82 18.63 -22.96
CA ARG A 119 1.91 20.10 -22.95
C ARG A 119 3.12 20.65 -23.71
N SER A 120 3.98 19.77 -24.22
CA SER A 120 5.22 20.12 -24.91
C SER A 120 5.21 19.79 -26.40
N ALA A 121 4.05 19.37 -26.94
CA ALA A 121 3.77 19.12 -28.34
C ALA A 121 2.66 20.06 -28.81
#